data_AF-A0A528AW41-F1
#
_entry.id   AF-A0A528AW41-F1
#
_cell.length_a   1.000
_cell.length_b   1.000
_cell.length_c   1.000
_cell.angle_alpha   90.00
_cell.angle_beta   90.00
_cell.angle_gamma   90.00
#
_symmetry.space_group_name_H-M   'P 1'
#
loop_
_entity.id
_entity.type
_entity.pdbx_description
1 polymer ?
#
loop_
_entity_poly.entity_id
_entity_poly.type
_entity_poly.pdbx_seq_one_letter_code
_entity_poly.pdbx_strand_id
1 'polypeptide(L)'
;GLRHAFRRLQQINTAARARRNVQRHYDLSGDLYRLFLDEDMQYSCAYFEQPDMTLDEAQAAKKRHIAAKLRLKAGQTVLDIGSGWGGLGLYLAKSFDVDVQGVT
;
A
#
# COMPACT_ATOMS: atom_id res chain seq x y z
N GLY A 1 34.06 10.17 2.99
CA GLY A 1 34.65 9.02 3.69
C GLY A 1 34.17 7.71 3.09
N LEU A 2 35.02 6.68 3.06
CA LEU A 2 34.77 5.35 2.47
C LEU A 2 33.38 4.74 2.76
N ARG A 3 32.82 5.00 3.95
CA ARG A 3 31.44 4.60 4.32
C ARG A 3 30.35 5.11 3.38
N HIS A 4 30.44 6.35 2.89
CA HIS A 4 29.42 6.91 1.99
C HIS A 4 29.50 6.31 0.57
N ALA A 5 30.71 5.99 0.10
CA ALA A 5 30.92 5.32 -1.18
C ALA A 5 30.42 3.86 -1.13
N PHE A 6 30.75 3.14 -0.04
CA PHE A 6 30.21 1.80 0.21
C PHE A 6 28.68 1.80 0.33
N ARG A 7 28.11 2.80 1.00
CA ARG A 7 26.65 2.97 1.12
C ARG A 7 25.98 3.14 -0.25
N ARG A 8 26.56 3.95 -1.15
CA ARG A 8 26.03 4.13 -2.51
C ARG A 8 26.00 2.80 -3.26
N LEU A 9 27.07 2.01 -3.20
CA LEU A 9 27.13 0.68 -3.84
C LEU A 9 26.11 -0.30 -3.22
N GLN A 10 25.94 -0.31 -1.91
CA GLN A 10 24.98 -1.16 -1.22
C GLN A 10 23.52 -0.76 -1.49
N GLN A 11 23.25 0.53 -1.72
CA GLN A 11 21.92 1.07 -2.02
C GLN A 11 21.53 0.95 -3.51
N ILE A 12 22.41 0.41 -4.37
CA ILE A 12 22.06 0.10 -5.75
C ILE A 12 21.02 -1.03 -5.75
N ASN A 13 19.76 -0.64 -5.97
CA ASN A 13 18.63 -1.53 -6.10
C ASN A 13 18.20 -1.58 -7.58
N THR A 14 18.74 -2.53 -8.33
CA THR A 14 18.30 -2.77 -9.71
C THR A 14 16.88 -3.35 -9.70
N ALA A 15 16.10 -3.13 -10.76
CA ALA A 15 14.73 -3.66 -10.86
C ALA A 15 14.67 -5.19 -10.63
N ALA A 16 15.65 -5.94 -11.13
CA ALA A 16 15.76 -7.38 -10.90
C ALA A 16 16.03 -7.75 -9.43
N ARG A 17 16.81 -6.94 -8.71
CA ARG A 17 17.08 -7.15 -7.28
C ARG A 17 15.88 -6.74 -6.42
N ALA A 18 15.20 -5.67 -6.78
CA ALA A 18 13.96 -5.24 -6.15
C ALA A 18 12.88 -6.33 -6.25
N ARG A 19 12.64 -6.88 -7.46
CA ARG A 19 11.69 -7.99 -7.68
C ARG A 19 11.98 -9.20 -6.81
N ARG A 20 13.24 -9.65 -6.75
CA ARG A 20 13.64 -10.80 -5.91
C ARG A 20 13.43 -10.56 -4.42
N ASN A 21 13.67 -9.33 -3.95
CA ASN A 21 13.46 -8.99 -2.54
C ASN A 21 11.96 -8.95 -2.18
N VAL A 22 11.12 -8.42 -3.07
CA VAL A 22 9.66 -8.38 -2.90
C VAL A 22 9.07 -9.78 -2.86
N GLN A 23 9.39 -10.63 -3.84
CA GLN A 23 8.89 -12.02 -3.89
C GLN A 23 9.19 -12.80 -2.61
N ARG A 24 10.42 -12.67 -2.08
CA ARG A 24 10.83 -13.41 -0.88
C ARG A 24 10.14 -12.96 0.42
N HIS A 25 9.59 -11.74 0.47
CA HIS A 25 8.90 -11.23 1.66
C HIS A 25 7.39 -11.48 1.63
N TYR A 26 6.80 -11.67 0.45
CA TYR A 26 5.35 -11.84 0.26
C TYR A 26 4.92 -13.25 -0.18
N ASP A 27 5.86 -14.21 -0.35
CA ASP A 27 5.56 -15.62 -0.62
C ASP A 27 5.07 -16.42 0.60
N LEU A 28 4.86 -15.76 1.75
CA LEU A 28 4.11 -16.35 2.87
C LEU A 28 2.63 -16.40 2.47
N SER A 29 1.93 -17.50 2.75
CA SER A 29 0.54 -17.67 2.30
C SER A 29 -0.34 -16.52 2.78
N GLY A 30 -1.26 -16.06 1.93
CA GLY A 30 -2.22 -15.01 2.30
C GLY A 30 -3.00 -15.34 3.57
N ASP A 31 -3.15 -16.63 3.89
CA ASP A 31 -3.78 -17.10 5.12
C ASP A 31 -3.01 -16.74 6.39
N LEU A 32 -1.67 -16.69 6.34
CA LEU A 32 -0.88 -16.23 7.47
C LEU A 32 -1.20 -14.76 7.77
N TYR A 33 -1.27 -13.92 6.74
CA TYR A 33 -1.55 -12.48 6.91
C TYR A 33 -2.97 -12.23 7.41
N ARG A 34 -3.94 -13.06 7.01
CA ARG A 34 -5.32 -12.99 7.52
C ARG A 34 -5.44 -13.20 9.03
N LEU A 35 -4.44 -13.82 9.67
CA LEU A 35 -4.45 -14.00 11.13
C LEU A 35 -4.24 -12.70 11.90
N PHE A 36 -3.70 -11.64 11.28
CA PHE A 36 -3.29 -10.43 12.00
C PHE A 36 -3.54 -9.11 11.26
N LEU A 37 -3.90 -9.11 9.99
CA LEU A 37 -4.32 -7.90 9.27
C LEU A 37 -5.82 -7.65 9.44
N ASP A 38 -6.25 -6.44 9.07
CA ASP A 38 -7.65 -6.05 8.92
C ASP A 38 -8.33 -6.81 7.78
N GLU A 39 -9.67 -6.73 7.71
CA GLU A 39 -10.49 -7.41 6.70
C GLU A 39 -10.11 -7.05 5.25
N ASP A 40 -9.62 -5.83 5.02
CA ASP A 40 -9.17 -5.35 3.71
C ASP A 40 -7.69 -5.65 3.42
N MET A 41 -7.04 -6.43 4.27
CA MET A 41 -5.65 -6.86 4.15
C MET A 41 -4.69 -5.68 3.92
N GLN A 42 -4.90 -4.55 4.61
CA GLN A 42 -4.08 -3.36 4.49
C GLN A 42 -2.76 -3.54 5.24
N TYR A 43 -1.71 -3.85 4.50
CA TYR A 43 -0.37 -3.97 5.08
C TYR A 43 0.43 -2.66 5.01
N SER A 44 -0.11 -1.63 5.64
CA SER A 44 0.53 -0.32 5.80
C SER A 44 0.01 0.38 7.06
N CYS A 45 0.63 1.50 7.44
CA CYS A 45 0.24 2.26 8.63
C CYS A 45 -1.24 2.70 8.54
N ALA A 46 -2.02 2.36 9.57
CA ALA A 46 -3.39 2.83 9.73
C ALA A 46 -3.43 4.29 10.22
N TYR A 47 -4.61 4.92 10.18
CA TYR A 47 -4.81 6.30 10.62
C TYR A 47 -5.90 6.36 11.68
N PHE A 48 -5.47 6.43 12.94
CA PHE A 48 -6.36 6.51 14.10
C PHE A 48 -6.75 7.98 14.35
N GLU A 49 -7.93 8.37 13.88
CA GLU A 49 -8.49 9.71 14.14
C GLU A 49 -8.96 9.85 15.60
N GLN A 50 -9.32 8.73 16.22
CA GLN A 50 -9.68 8.63 17.63
C GLN A 50 -8.91 7.46 18.28
N PRO A 51 -8.54 7.54 19.57
CA PRO A 51 -7.71 6.53 20.23
C PRO A 51 -8.36 5.14 20.37
N ASP A 52 -9.68 5.06 20.31
CA ASP A 52 -10.50 3.87 20.56
C ASP A 52 -10.94 3.14 19.28
N MET A 53 -10.53 3.63 18.11
CA MET A 53 -10.83 2.98 16.83
C MET A 53 -10.25 1.56 16.76
N THR A 54 -11.00 0.66 16.13
CA THR A 54 -10.48 -0.65 15.73
C THR A 54 -9.45 -0.49 14.60
N LEU A 55 -8.69 -1.55 14.32
CA LEU A 55 -7.74 -1.53 13.21
C LEU A 55 -8.46 -1.35 11.85
N ASP A 56 -9.58 -2.05 11.64
CA ASP A 56 -10.39 -1.95 10.43
C ASP A 56 -10.91 -0.52 10.21
N GLU A 57 -11.40 0.12 11.26
CA GLU A 57 -11.84 1.52 11.23
C GLU A 57 -10.69 2.46 10.90
N ALA A 58 -9.53 2.28 11.53
CA ALA A 58 -8.35 3.09 11.30
C ALA A 58 -7.76 2.91 9.89
N GLN A 59 -7.86 1.71 9.30
CA GLN A 59 -7.47 1.46 7.91
C GLN A 59 -8.44 2.08 6.92
N ALA A 60 -9.75 2.03 7.20
CA ALA A 60 -10.75 2.75 6.42
C ALA A 60 -10.54 4.27 6.48
N ALA A 61 -10.27 4.82 7.66
CA ALA A 61 -9.93 6.23 7.86
C ALA A 61 -8.67 6.62 7.08
N LYS A 62 -7.63 5.77 7.07
CA LYS A 62 -6.43 5.97 6.25
C LYS A 62 -6.74 6.07 4.76
N LYS A 63 -7.58 5.17 4.22
CA LYS A 63 -7.98 5.22 2.80
C LYS A 63 -8.72 6.52 2.48
N ARG A 64 -9.66 6.94 3.33
CA ARG A 64 -10.36 8.23 3.19
C ARG A 64 -9.40 9.41 3.24
N HIS A 65 -8.44 9.38 4.17
CA HIS A 65 -7.45 10.44 4.35
C HIS A 65 -6.56 10.62 3.11
N ILE A 66 -6.13 9.51 2.48
CA ILE A 66 -5.40 9.53 1.21
C ILE A 66 -6.28 10.06 0.08
N ALA A 67 -7.51 9.55 -0.06
CA ALA A 67 -8.42 9.95 -1.12
C ALA A 67 -8.75 11.46 -1.10
N ALA A 68 -8.94 12.02 0.10
CA ALA A 68 -9.19 13.45 0.29
C ALA A 68 -8.04 14.32 -0.27
N LYS A 69 -6.80 13.85 -0.17
CA LYS A 69 -5.61 14.56 -0.69
C LYS A 69 -5.48 14.49 -2.20
N LEU A 70 -5.97 13.40 -2.81
CA LEU A 70 -5.93 13.19 -4.26
C LEU A 70 -6.92 14.09 -5.01
N ARG A 71 -7.99 14.56 -4.35
CA ARG A 71 -9.03 15.43 -4.92
C ARG A 71 -9.59 14.89 -6.25
N LEU A 72 -9.87 13.59 -6.25
CA LEU A 72 -10.33 12.85 -7.42
C LEU A 72 -11.66 13.39 -7.95
N LYS A 73 -11.85 13.25 -9.25
CA LYS A 73 -13.08 13.53 -9.97
C LYS A 73 -13.46 12.30 -10.79
N ALA A 74 -14.76 12.11 -10.99
CA ALA A 74 -15.30 11.03 -11.82
C ALA A 74 -14.66 11.01 -13.23
N GLY A 75 -14.42 9.81 -13.75
CA GLY A 75 -13.80 9.56 -15.04
C GLY A 75 -12.28 9.69 -15.09
N GLN A 76 -11.61 10.00 -13.97
CA GLN A 76 -10.15 9.98 -13.90
C GLN A 76 -9.59 8.56 -13.80
N THR A 77 -8.30 8.43 -14.14
CA THR A 77 -7.51 7.21 -13.93
C THR A 77 -6.53 7.40 -12.78
N VAL A 78 -6.31 6.34 -11.98
CA VAL A 78 -5.39 6.31 -10.84
C VAL A 78 -4.42 5.15 -10.99
N LEU A 79 -3.14 5.38 -10.72
CA LEU A 79 -2.11 4.34 -10.65
C LEU A 79 -1.75 4.07 -9.18
N ASP A 80 -1.98 2.85 -8.71
CA ASP A 80 -1.63 2.38 -7.37
C ASP A 80 -0.37 1.49 -7.43
N ILE A 81 0.77 2.06 -7.03
CA ILE A 81 2.09 1.41 -7.10
C ILE A 81 2.38 0.70 -5.77
N GLY A 82 2.49 -0.63 -5.81
CA GLY A 82 2.54 -1.45 -4.62
C GLY A 82 1.14 -1.64 -4.03
N SER A 83 0.16 -1.97 -4.88
CA SER A 83 -1.25 -2.04 -4.51
C SER A 83 -1.59 -3.11 -3.47
N GLY A 84 -0.66 -4.04 -3.19
CA GLY A 84 -0.87 -5.14 -2.25
C GLY A 84 -2.09 -5.96 -2.66
N TRP A 85 -3.01 -6.19 -1.73
CA TRP A 85 -4.28 -6.88 -1.98
C TRP A 85 -5.37 -6.00 -2.61
N GLY A 86 -5.06 -4.75 -2.98
CA GLY A 86 -5.94 -3.87 -3.75
C GLY A 86 -6.94 -3.05 -2.94
N GLY A 87 -6.92 -3.11 -1.61
CA GLY A 87 -7.94 -2.46 -0.77
C GLY A 87 -8.03 -0.93 -0.93
N LEU A 88 -6.94 -0.23 -1.23
CA LEU A 88 -6.99 1.21 -1.56
C LEU A 88 -7.61 1.43 -2.95
N GLY A 89 -7.11 0.76 -3.98
CA GLY A 89 -7.63 0.91 -5.34
C GLY A 89 -9.12 0.60 -5.46
N LEU A 90 -9.58 -0.49 -4.83
CA LEU A 90 -11.00 -0.85 -4.78
C LEU A 90 -11.84 0.22 -4.06
N TYR A 91 -11.32 0.79 -2.98
CA TYR A 91 -11.99 1.88 -2.27
C TYR A 91 -12.11 3.14 -3.14
N LEU A 92 -11.05 3.52 -3.85
CA LEU A 92 -11.05 4.70 -4.73
C LEU A 92 -12.03 4.53 -5.90
N ALA A 93 -11.98 3.38 -6.58
CA ALA A 93 -12.87 3.08 -7.70
C ALA A 93 -14.36 3.16 -7.29
N LYS A 94 -14.71 2.52 -6.16
CA LYS A 94 -16.09 2.52 -5.64
C LYS A 94 -16.58 3.88 -5.17
N SER A 95 -15.69 4.70 -4.60
CA SER A 95 -16.10 5.94 -3.91
C SER A 95 -16.07 7.18 -4.82
N PHE A 96 -15.29 7.16 -5.91
CA PHE A 96 -15.03 8.36 -6.73
C PHE A 96 -15.31 8.19 -8.22
N ASP A 97 -15.82 7.02 -8.67
CA ASP A 97 -16.07 6.72 -10.09
C ASP A 97 -14.82 6.93 -10.96
N VAL A 98 -13.71 6.33 -10.52
CA VAL A 98 -12.41 6.39 -11.18
C VAL A 98 -11.96 4.99 -11.60
N ASP A 99 -11.18 4.91 -12.66
CA ASP A 99 -10.51 3.68 -13.08
C ASP A 99 -9.15 3.55 -12.38
N VAL A 100 -8.84 2.39 -11.82
CA VAL A 100 -7.63 2.20 -11.01
C VAL A 100 -6.79 1.04 -11.54
N GLN A 101 -5.56 1.36 -11.94
CA GLN A 101 -4.55 0.38 -12.30
C GLN A 101 -3.64 0.10 -11.10
N GLY A 102 -3.69 -1.13 -10.58
CA GLY A 102 -2.75 -1.61 -9.57
C GLY A 102 -1.49 -2.21 -10.20
N VAL A 103 -0.33 -2.01 -9.56
CA VAL A 103 0.93 -2.70 -9.88
C VAL A 103 1.49 -3.29 -8.59
N THR A 104 1.83 -4.57 -8.60
CA THR A 104 2.40 -5.31 -7.44
C THR A 104 3.69 -6.03 -7.86
#